data_AF-A0A5C5GHG8-F1
#
_entry.id   AF-A0A5C5GHG8-F1
#
_cell.length_a   1.000
_cell.length_b   1.000
_cell.length_c   1.000
_cell.angle_alpha   90.00
_cell.angle_beta   90.00
_cell.angle_gamma   90.00
#
_symmetry.space_group_name_H-M   'P 1'
#
loop_
_entity.id
_entity.type
_entity.pdbx_description
1 polymer ?
#
loop_
_entity_poly.entity_id
_entity_poly.type
_entity_poly.pdbx_seq_one_letter_code
_entity_poly.pdbx_strand_id
1 'polypeptide(L)' 'MRRLILSALFFGLFTVFGYLFYVQYFRWRTQFNELGRYFDPETGVVYQAQSGLVWLSLAIAALGLSLLQLWRSGKSGR' A
#
# COMPACT_ATOMS: atom_id res chain seq x y z
N MET A 1 13.43 -7.74 20.64
CA MET A 1 11.97 -7.97 20.48
C MET A 1 11.21 -6.78 19.88
N ARG A 2 11.14 -5.59 20.52
CA ARG A 2 10.28 -4.47 20.10
C ARG A 2 10.40 -4.06 18.63
N ARG A 3 11.62 -3.97 18.09
CA ARG A 3 11.87 -3.55 16.70
C ARG A 3 11.41 -4.58 15.66
N LEU A 4 11.48 -5.87 15.99
CA LEU A 4 11.00 -6.95 15.12
C LEU A 4 9.47 -6.94 15.05
N ILE A 5 8.79 -6.71 16.18
CA ILE A 5 7.33 -6.55 16.22
C ILE A 5 6.92 -5.35 15.35
N LEU A 6 7.59 -4.20 15.50
CA LEU A 6 7.31 -3.02 14.68
C LEU A 6 7.56 -3.29 13.18
N SER A 7 8.64 -3.99 12.84
CA SER A 7 8.88 -4.39 11.45
C SER A 7 7.77 -5.28 10.91
N ALA A 8 7.34 -6.30 11.67
CA ALA A 8 6.25 -7.17 11.27
C ALA A 8 4.93 -6.41 11.07
N LEU A 9 4.62 -5.46 11.96
CA LEU A 9 3.46 -4.58 11.84
C LEU A 9 3.51 -3.72 10.57
N PHE A 10 4.63 -3.05 10.31
CA PHE A 10 4.79 -2.24 9.10
C PHE A 10 4.78 -3.08 7.82
N PHE A 11 5.29 -4.31 7.87
CA PHE A 11 5.19 -5.24 6.75
C PHE A 11 3.73 -5.67 6.51
N GLY A 12 2.97 -5.95 7.56
CA GLY A 12 1.52 -6.19 7.45
C GLY A 12 0.78 -5.02 6.82
N LEU A 13 1.09 -3.78 7.24
CA LEU A 13 0.55 -2.57 6.62
C LEU A 13 0.92 -2.44 5.14
N PHE A 14 2.17 -2.75 4.77
CA PHE A 14 2.59 -2.79 3.37
C PHE A 14 1.73 -3.77 2.55
N THR A 15 1.47 -4.97 3.08
CA THR A 15 0.61 -5.95 2.41
C THR A 15 -0.82 -5.42 2.24
N VAL A 16 -1.41 -4.83 3.29
CA VAL A 16 -2.77 -4.26 3.24
C VAL A 16 -2.85 -3.11 2.24
N PHE A 17 -1.91 -2.16 2.27
CA PHE A 17 -1.90 -1.03 1.35
C PHE A 17 -1.62 -1.46 -0.09
N GLY A 18 -0.75 -2.45 -0.30
CA GLY A 18 -0.52 -3.06 -1.61
C GLY A 18 -1.78 -3.74 -2.16
N TYR A 19 -2.53 -4.44 -1.31
CA TYR A 19 -3.82 -5.02 -1.68
C TYR A 19 -4.84 -3.94 -2.05
N LEU A 20 -4.93 -2.86 -1.27
CA LEU A 20 -5.83 -1.74 -1.58
C LEU A 20 -5.42 -1.00 -2.85
N PHE A 21 -4.12 -0.83 -3.11
CA PHE A 21 -3.62 -0.32 -4.39
C PHE A 21 -4.09 -1.20 -5.56
N TYR A 22 -4.03 -2.52 -5.40
CA TYR A 22 -4.51 -3.44 -6.43
C TYR A 22 -6.02 -3.31 -6.67
N VAL A 23 -6.82 -3.44 -5.61
CA VAL A 23 -8.29 -3.47 -5.68
C VAL A 23 -8.86 -2.12 -6.13
N GLN A 24 -8.33 -1.00 -5.61
CA GLN A 24 -8.90 0.33 -5.83
C GLN A 24 -8.37 1.01 -7.09
N TYR A 25 -7.19 0.63 -7.56
CA TYR A 25 -6.52 1.32 -8.68
C TYR A 25 -6.04 0.36 -9.77
N PHE A 26 -5.12 -0.57 -9.46
CA PHE A 26 -4.40 -1.30 -10.49
C PHE A 26 -5.33 -2.16 -11.37
N ARG A 27 -6.34 -2.80 -10.75
CA ARG A 27 -7.36 -3.59 -11.44
C ARG A 27 -8.13 -2.78 -12.49
N TRP A 28 -8.36 -1.49 -12.23
CA TRP A 28 -9.20 -0.60 -13.05
C TRP A 28 -8.40 0.43 -13.85
N ARG A 29 -7.07 0.33 -13.84
CA ARG A 29 -6.16 1.37 -14.37
C ARG A 29 -6.37 1.71 -15.85
N THR A 30 -6.98 0.82 -16.62
CA THR A 30 -7.27 0.99 -18.05
C THR A 30 -8.71 1.42 -18.34
N GLN A 31 -9.57 1.53 -17.31
CA GLN A 31 -11.00 1.81 -17.44
C GLN A 31 -11.38 3.22 -16.94
N PHE A 32 -10.43 3.96 -16.38
CA PHE A 32 -10.67 5.33 -15.95
C PHE A 32 -10.98 6.24 -17.14
N ASN A 33 -12.00 7.09 -16.98
CA ASN A 33 -12.33 8.13 -17.95
C ASN A 33 -11.36 9.33 -17.84
N GLU A 34 -11.60 10.38 -18.63
CA GLU A 34 -10.79 11.62 -18.65
C GLU A 34 -10.72 12.33 -17.28
N LEU A 35 -11.71 12.12 -16.41
CA LEU A 35 -11.75 12.65 -15.04
C LEU A 35 -11.03 11.74 -14.03
N GLY A 36 -10.45 10.62 -14.48
CA GLY A 36 -9.78 9.64 -13.63
C GLY A 36 -10.75 8.83 -12.76
N ARG A 37 -12.00 8.64 -13.19
CA ARG A 37 -13.03 7.90 -12.45
C ARG A 37 -13.54 6.71 -13.26
N TYR A 38 -13.89 5.65 -12.56
CA TYR A 38 -14.56 4.49 -13.13
C TYR A 38 -15.71 4.10 -12.20
N PHE A 39 -16.92 4.00 -12.75
CA PHE A 39 -18.08 3.49 -12.03
C PHE A 39 -18.28 2.03 -12.39
N ASP A 40 -18.21 1.16 -11.40
CA ASP A 40 -18.53 -0.25 -11.56
C ASP A 40 -20.04 -0.45 -11.41
N PRO A 41 -20.77 -0.78 -12.49
CA PRO A 41 -22.23 -0.95 -12.44
C PRO A 41 -22.66 -2.20 -11.66
N GLU A 42 -21.79 -3.20 -11.49
CA GLU A 42 -22.13 -4.43 -10.77
C GLU A 42 -22.13 -4.19 -9.25
N THR A 43 -21.16 -3.43 -8.75
CA THR A 43 -20.99 -3.18 -7.31
C THR A 43 -21.50 -1.81 -6.87
N GLY A 44 -21.79 -0.90 -7.80
CA GLY A 44 -22.18 0.49 -7.53
C GLY A 44 -21.04 1.36 -6.98
N VAL A 45 -19.79 0.90 -7.05
CA VAL A 45 -18.62 1.58 -6.49
C VAL A 45 -17.98 2.51 -7.53
N VAL A 46 -17.56 3.70 -7.08
CA VAL A 46 -16.75 4.63 -7.89
C VAL A 46 -15.28 4.51 -7.50
N TYR A 47 -14.46 4.02 -8.43
CA TYR A 47 -13.01 3.95 -8.33
C TYR A 47 -12.37 5.23 -8.86
N GLN A 48 -11.25 5.65 -8.25
CA GLN A 48 -10.55 6.88 -8.60
C GLN A 48 -9.07 6.63 -8.85
N ALA A 49 -8.54 7.19 -9.94
CA ALA A 49 -7.14 7.10 -10.30
C ALA A 49 -6.22 7.68 -9.22
N GLN A 50 -6.63 8.78 -8.55
CA GLN A 50 -5.87 9.41 -7.48
C GLN A 50 -5.63 8.47 -6.28
N SER A 51 -6.55 7.53 -6.03
CA SER A 51 -6.39 6.55 -4.94
C SER A 51 -5.14 5.69 -5.11
N GLY A 52 -4.72 5.44 -6.36
CA GLY A 52 -3.51 4.69 -6.68
C GLY A 52 -2.25 5.31 -6.12
N LEU A 53 -2.09 6.63 -6.28
CA LEU A 53 -0.95 7.36 -5.73
C LEU A 53 -0.91 7.28 -4.21
N VAL A 54 -2.08 7.40 -3.54
CA VAL A 54 -2.17 7.35 -2.08
C VAL A 54 -1.80 5.96 -1.56
N TRP A 55 -2.44 4.90 -2.07
CA TRP A 55 -2.19 3.54 -1.60
C TRP A 55 -0.77 3.07 -1.92
N LEU A 56 -0.23 3.41 -3.09
CA LEU A 56 1.15 3.07 -3.44
C LEU A 56 2.16 3.79 -2.55
N SER A 57 1.96 5.08 -2.29
CA SER A 57 2.84 5.86 -1.42
C SER A 57 2.85 5.30 0.00
N LEU A 58 1.67 4.95 0.54
CA LEU A 58 1.54 4.32 1.85
C LEU A 58 2.22 2.94 1.89
N ALA A 59 2.07 2.13 0.85
CA ALA A 59 2.73 0.83 0.75
C ALA A 59 4.27 0.98 0.76
N ILE A 60 4.81 1.88 -0.07
CA ILE A 60 6.26 2.15 -0.13
C ILE A 60 6.77 2.65 1.23
N ALA A 61 6.06 3.59 1.87
CA ALA A 61 6.43 4.11 3.18
C ALA A 61 6.43 3.01 4.26
N ALA A 62 5.39 2.17 4.29
CA ALA A 62 5.30 1.06 5.24
C ALA A 62 6.42 0.03 5.03
N LEU A 63 6.74 -0.32 3.78
CA LEU A 63 7.84 -1.22 3.47
C LEU A 63 9.19 -0.60 3.89
N GLY A 64 9.43 0.67 3.57
CA GLY A 64 10.63 1.40 3.95
C GLY A 64 10.83 1.43 5.47
N LEU A 65 9.77 1.67 6.24
CA LEU A 65 9.81 1.62 7.71
C LEU A 65 10.09 0.21 8.23
N SER A 66 9.50 -0.83 7.63
CA SER A 66 9.78 -2.21 8.01
C SER A 66 11.26 -2.56 7.82
N LEU A 67 11.80 -2.28 6.63
CA LEU A 67 13.21 -2.53 6.30
C LEU A 67 14.17 -1.73 7.19
N LEU A 68 13.84 -0.47 7.49
CA LEU A 68 14.63 0.37 8.39
C LEU A 68 14.72 -0.23 9.79
N GLN A 69 13.62 -0.78 10.32
CA GLN A 69 13.61 -1.41 11.65
C GLN A 69 14.39 -2.72 11.66
N LEU A 70 14.32 -3.52 10.59
CA LEU A 70 15.15 -4.73 10.44
C LEU A 70 16.63 -4.38 10.41
N TRP A 71 17.02 -3.41 9.58
CA TRP A 71 18.41 -2.96 9.46
C TRP A 71 18.97 -2.44 10.79
N ARG A 72 18.17 -1.64 11.52
CA ARG A 72 18.54 -1.16 12.86
C ARG A 72 18.63 -2.28 13.89
N SER A 73 17.83 -3.34 13.76
CA SER A 73 17.90 -4.50 14.66
C SER A 73 19.18 -5.31 14.42
N GLY A 74 19.58 -5.48 13.15
CA GLY A 74 20.83 -6.17 12.79
C GLY A 74 22.09 -5.41 13.21
N LYS A 75 22.06 -4.08 13.20
CA LYS A 75 23.16 -3.23 13.71
C LYS A 75 23.28 -3.20 15.24
N SER A 76 22.23 -3.54 15.99
CA SER A 76 22.23 -3.48 17.45
C SER A 76 22.79 -4.74 18.12
N GLY A 77 23.05 -5.81 17.35
CA GLY A 77 23.59 -7.08 17.84
C GLY A 77 25.00 -7.41 17.33
N ARG A 78 25.65 -6.47 16.63
CA ARG A 78 27.10 -6.44 16.39
C ARG A 78 27.71 -5.35 17.24
#